data_AF-A0A453ABN0-F1
#
_entry.id   AF-A0A453ABN0-F1
#
_cell.length_a   1.000
_cell.length_b   1.000
_cell.length_c   1.000
_cell.angle_alpha   90.00
_cell.angle_beta   90.00
_cell.angle_gamma   90.00
#
_symmetry.space_group_name_H-M   'P 1'
#
loop_
_entity.id
_entity.type
_entity.pdbx_description
1 polymer ?
#
loop_
_entity_poly.entity_id
_entity_poly.type
_entity_poly.pdbx_seq_one_letter_code
_entity_poly.pdbx_strand_id
1 'polypeptide(L)'
;MFIFFFRFLEPIFFGDYPREMHKLLSSNLPKFTSEEKSLLQKNKADFIGINHYTTIYVKDCISSPCDLKAYEAYEANALVLATGERDGVAIGRPVRTASISVAILYILFFSLSHMFVWLQTAFDGYYDVPEGMEQIVKYVNQRYKNTPLYVTENGEWQWTHEFAMHYVNSLKI
;
A
#
# COMPACT_ATOMS: atom_id res chain seq x y z
N MET A 1 -9.17 1.43 5.50
CA MET A 1 -7.88 1.62 6.21
C MET A 1 -7.74 0.79 7.50
N PHE A 2 -8.83 0.49 8.23
CA PHE A 2 -8.74 -0.07 9.58
C PHE A 2 -8.29 -1.56 9.67
N ILE A 3 -8.26 -2.30 8.56
CA ILE A 3 -7.98 -3.75 8.59
C ILE A 3 -6.57 -4.08 8.10
N PHE A 4 -5.99 -3.31 7.18
CA PHE A 4 -4.71 -3.66 6.55
C PHE A 4 -3.52 -3.56 7.50
N PHE A 5 -3.38 -2.42 8.18
CA PHE A 5 -2.25 -2.15 9.08
C PHE A 5 -2.49 -2.70 10.49
N PHE A 6 -3.70 -2.53 11.01
CA PHE A 6 -4.04 -2.88 12.40
C PHE A 6 -4.23 -4.37 12.65
N ARG A 7 -4.42 -5.18 11.59
CA ARG A 7 -4.40 -6.64 11.71
C ARG A 7 -3.12 -7.16 12.37
N PHE A 8 -1.99 -6.47 12.18
CA PHE A 8 -0.70 -6.87 12.73
C PHE A 8 -0.37 -6.11 14.02
N LEU A 9 -0.58 -4.79 14.05
CA LEU A 9 -0.23 -4.01 15.22
C LEU A 9 -1.11 -4.31 16.45
N GLU A 10 -2.40 -4.60 16.28
CA GLU A 10 -3.25 -4.89 17.45
C GLU A 10 -2.79 -6.16 18.19
N PRO A 11 -2.53 -7.31 17.52
CA PRO A 11 -1.95 -8.47 18.21
C PRO A 11 -0.60 -8.19 18.87
N ILE A 12 0.28 -7.44 18.22
CA ILE A 12 1.63 -7.14 18.75
C ILE A 12 1.55 -6.29 20.02
N PHE A 13 0.71 -5.25 20.05
CA PHE A 13 0.66 -4.31 21.16
C PHE A 13 -0.37 -4.66 22.24
N PHE A 14 -1.46 -5.34 21.86
CA PHE A 14 -2.60 -5.60 22.74
C PHE A 14 -2.96 -7.09 22.88
N GLY A 15 -2.32 -7.98 22.09
CA GLY A 15 -2.44 -9.43 22.26
C GLY A 15 -3.67 -10.06 21.61
N ASP A 16 -4.44 -9.33 20.81
CA ASP A 16 -5.53 -9.88 19.99
C ASP A 16 -5.82 -9.03 18.76
N TYR A 17 -6.60 -9.56 17.82
CA TYR A 17 -7.07 -8.82 16.64
C TYR A 17 -8.07 -7.71 17.01
N PRO A 18 -8.25 -6.68 16.15
CA PRO A 18 -9.29 -5.68 16.36
C PRO A 18 -10.69 -6.33 16.45
N ARG A 19 -11.56 -5.77 17.30
CA ARG A 19 -12.94 -6.27 17.49
C ARG A 19 -13.72 -6.34 16.18
N GLU A 20 -13.50 -5.40 15.28
CA GLU A 20 -14.14 -5.31 13.97
C GLU A 20 -13.79 -6.52 13.11
N MET A 21 -12.53 -6.98 13.14
CA MET A 21 -12.12 -8.20 12.43
C MET A 21 -12.81 -9.44 12.98
N HIS A 22 -12.96 -9.55 14.31
CA HIS A 22 -13.72 -10.66 14.90
C HIS A 22 -15.18 -10.68 14.42
N LYS A 23 -15.82 -9.51 14.33
CA LYS A 23 -17.21 -9.40 13.86
C LYS A 23 -17.34 -9.77 12.38
N LEU A 24 -16.45 -9.26 11.53
CA LEU A 24 -16.53 -9.43 10.08
C LEU A 24 -16.14 -10.84 9.63
N LEU A 25 -15.06 -11.39 10.20
CA LEU A 25 -14.47 -12.65 9.75
C LEU A 25 -14.94 -13.86 10.56
N SER A 26 -15.40 -13.65 11.80
CA SER A 26 -15.95 -14.71 12.65
C SER A 26 -15.08 -15.97 12.69
N SER A 27 -15.55 -17.10 12.13
CA SER A 27 -14.82 -18.38 12.09
C SER A 27 -13.62 -18.40 11.15
N ASN A 28 -13.56 -17.48 10.17
CA ASN A 28 -12.45 -17.37 9.23
C ASN A 28 -11.25 -16.64 9.82
N LEU A 29 -11.38 -16.05 11.01
CA LEU A 29 -10.27 -15.41 11.71
C LEU A 29 -9.56 -16.44 12.61
N PRO A 30 -8.26 -16.71 12.40
CA PRO A 30 -7.49 -17.54 13.31
C PRO A 30 -7.51 -16.98 14.73
N LYS A 31 -7.49 -17.88 15.72
CA LYS A 31 -7.45 -17.51 17.13
C LYS A 31 -6.07 -17.83 17.69
N PHE A 32 -5.50 -16.88 18.42
CA PHE A 32 -4.25 -17.13 19.14
C PHE A 32 -4.49 -18.09 20.30
N THR A 33 -3.58 -19.04 20.50
CA THR A 33 -3.55 -19.86 21.72
C THR A 33 -3.07 -19.03 22.91
N SER A 34 -3.26 -19.55 24.13
CA SER A 34 -2.77 -18.90 25.34
C SER A 34 -1.25 -18.71 25.34
N GLU A 35 -0.52 -19.66 24.76
CA GLU A 35 0.92 -19.65 24.61
C GLU A 35 1.37 -18.55 23.63
N GLU A 36 0.73 -18.45 22.47
CA GLU A 36 1.01 -17.42 21.48
C GLU A 36 0.73 -16.02 22.02
N LYS A 37 -0.38 -15.84 22.74
CA LYS A 37 -0.68 -14.57 23.43
C LYS A 37 0.39 -14.23 24.46
N SER A 38 0.90 -15.22 25.19
CA SER A 38 2.00 -15.02 26.14
C SER A 38 3.29 -14.59 25.43
N LEU A 39 3.61 -15.16 24.27
CA LEU A 39 4.78 -14.77 23.49
C LEU A 39 4.69 -13.33 22.99
N LEU A 40 3.53 -12.91 22.50
CA LEU A 40 3.27 -11.53 22.05
C LEU A 40 3.41 -10.54 23.22
N GLN A 41 2.89 -10.87 24.39
CA GLN A 41 2.97 -9.99 25.57
C GLN A 41 4.38 -9.89 26.17
N LYS A 42 5.17 -10.96 26.07
CA LYS A 42 6.56 -11.00 26.56
C LYS A 42 7.51 -10.24 25.64
N ASN A 43 7.32 -10.34 24.33
CA ASN A 43 8.20 -9.74 23.33
C ASN A 43 7.52 -8.50 22.73
N LYS A 44 7.57 -7.38 23.46
CA LYS A 44 7.04 -6.12 22.97
C LYS A 44 7.93 -5.56 21.88
N ALA A 45 7.32 -4.92 20.87
CA ALA A 45 8.05 -4.22 19.84
C ALA A 45 8.75 -2.98 20.43
N ASP A 46 10.02 -2.80 20.09
CA ASP A 46 10.84 -1.66 20.53
C ASP A 46 10.55 -0.37 19.74
N PHE A 47 10.07 -0.49 18.50
CA PHE A 47 9.70 0.62 17.63
C PHE A 47 8.68 0.19 16.57
N ILE A 48 8.08 1.18 15.89
CA ILE A 48 7.20 0.99 14.73
C ILE A 48 7.86 1.61 13.50
N GLY A 49 8.11 0.81 12.47
CA GLY A 49 8.47 1.28 11.13
C GLY A 49 7.22 1.47 10.28
N ILE A 50 7.10 2.61 9.60
CA ILE A 50 6.01 2.88 8.65
C ILE A 50 6.59 3.09 7.25
N ASN A 51 6.09 2.30 6.31
CA ASN A 51 6.24 2.52 4.89
C ASN A 51 4.96 3.21 4.39
N HIS A 52 5.09 4.43 3.86
CA HIS A 52 3.96 5.20 3.35
C HIS A 52 4.27 5.72 1.95
N TYR A 53 3.41 5.36 1.01
CA TYR A 53 3.57 5.66 -0.42
C TYR A 53 2.37 6.41 -1.01
N THR A 54 1.18 6.25 -0.43
CA THR A 54 -0.03 6.89 -0.93
C THR A 54 -1.11 6.90 0.14
N THR A 55 -2.21 7.60 -0.13
CA THR A 55 -3.44 7.54 0.63
C THR A 55 -4.60 7.44 -0.35
N ILE A 56 -5.62 6.68 0.01
CA ILE A 56 -6.78 6.40 -0.83
C ILE A 56 -8.06 6.69 -0.06
N TYR A 57 -9.12 7.07 -0.77
CA TYR A 57 -10.45 7.10 -0.20
C TYR A 57 -10.97 5.69 0.03
N VAL A 58 -11.87 5.56 1.00
CA VAL A 58 -12.51 4.31 1.36
C VAL A 58 -14.00 4.55 1.47
N LYS A 59 -14.79 3.77 0.75
CA LYS A 59 -16.25 3.75 0.82
C LYS A 59 -16.71 2.55 1.65
N ASP A 60 -17.62 2.78 2.58
CA ASP A 60 -18.28 1.71 3.33
C ASP A 60 -19.20 0.90 2.41
N CYS A 61 -19.08 -0.42 2.45
CA CYS A 61 -19.94 -1.34 1.71
C CYS A 61 -20.81 -2.21 2.62
N ILE A 62 -20.79 -1.96 3.93
CA ILE A 62 -21.70 -2.60 4.89
C ILE A 62 -23.08 -1.94 4.81
N SER A 63 -23.12 -0.61 4.86
CA SER A 63 -24.38 0.15 4.84
C SER A 63 -24.75 0.70 3.47
N SER A 64 -23.83 0.70 2.51
CA SER A 64 -24.02 1.32 1.20
C SER A 64 -23.79 0.33 0.05
N PRO A 65 -24.48 0.50 -1.10
CA PRO A 65 -24.28 -0.35 -2.26
C PRO A 65 -22.85 -0.21 -2.84
N CYS A 66 -22.20 -1.36 -3.04
CA CYS A 66 -20.92 -1.49 -3.73
C CYS A 66 -20.96 -2.66 -4.71
N ASP A 67 -20.32 -2.52 -5.86
CA ASP A 67 -20.03 -3.66 -6.73
C ASP A 67 -18.72 -4.31 -6.29
N LEU A 68 -18.81 -5.23 -5.34
CA LEU A 68 -17.65 -5.92 -4.77
C LEU A 68 -17.03 -6.95 -5.73
N LYS A 69 -17.65 -7.23 -6.89
CA LYS A 69 -17.14 -8.22 -7.85
C LYS A 69 -15.96 -7.70 -8.69
N ALA A 70 -15.70 -6.39 -8.68
CA ALA A 70 -14.67 -5.75 -9.49
C ALA A 70 -13.28 -5.68 -8.82
N TYR A 71 -13.13 -6.12 -7.56
CA TYR A 71 -11.92 -5.83 -6.77
C TYR A 71 -11.32 -7.08 -6.09
N GLU A 72 -10.02 -7.01 -5.82
CA GLU A 72 -9.23 -8.11 -5.24
C GLU A 72 -9.77 -8.55 -3.87
N ALA A 73 -9.61 -9.84 -3.58
CA ALA A 73 -10.19 -10.53 -2.42
C ALA A 73 -9.87 -9.91 -1.04
N TYR A 74 -8.83 -9.08 -0.92
CA TYR A 74 -8.46 -8.43 0.34
C TYR A 74 -9.42 -7.31 0.78
N GLU A 75 -9.96 -6.54 -0.16
CA GLU A 75 -10.95 -5.48 0.14
C GLU A 75 -12.33 -6.06 0.46
N ALA A 76 -12.67 -7.18 -0.19
CA ALA A 76 -13.93 -7.87 0.03
C ALA A 76 -14.13 -8.34 1.48
N ASN A 77 -13.08 -8.85 2.12
CA ASN A 77 -13.13 -9.27 3.54
C ASN A 77 -13.32 -8.10 4.51
N ALA A 78 -12.93 -6.90 4.12
CA ALA A 78 -13.11 -5.68 4.89
C ALA A 78 -14.47 -5.00 4.64
N LEU A 79 -15.24 -5.46 3.64
CA LEU A 79 -16.49 -4.85 3.19
C LEU A 79 -16.33 -3.34 2.92
N VAL A 80 -15.24 -2.98 2.24
CA VAL A 80 -14.98 -1.60 1.79
C VAL A 80 -14.56 -1.59 0.34
N LEU A 81 -14.73 -0.44 -0.30
CA LEU A 81 -14.21 -0.15 -1.63
C LEU A 81 -13.13 0.91 -1.50
N ALA A 82 -11.90 0.60 -1.90
CA ALA A 82 -10.84 1.60 -1.96
C ALA A 82 -10.80 2.29 -3.33
N THR A 83 -10.63 3.61 -3.33
CA THR A 83 -10.63 4.40 -4.57
C THR A 83 -9.72 5.61 -4.44
N GLY A 84 -9.07 5.96 -5.54
CA GLY A 84 -8.29 7.19 -5.67
C GLY A 84 -9.13 8.44 -5.84
N GLU A 85 -10.42 8.28 -6.15
CA GLU A 85 -11.31 9.38 -6.51
C GLU A 85 -12.59 9.36 -5.68
N ARG A 86 -13.09 10.55 -5.35
CA ARG A 86 -14.38 10.78 -4.70
C ARG A 86 -15.12 11.87 -5.46
N ASP A 87 -16.32 11.55 -5.94
CA ASP A 87 -17.16 12.48 -6.72
C ASP A 87 -16.44 13.08 -7.93
N GLY A 88 -15.61 12.27 -8.60
CA GLY A 88 -14.79 12.69 -9.75
C GLY A 88 -13.55 13.52 -9.38
N VAL A 89 -13.26 13.70 -8.09
CA VAL A 89 -12.09 14.42 -7.60
C VAL A 89 -11.05 13.43 -7.09
N ALA A 90 -9.87 13.43 -7.70
CA ALA A 90 -8.74 12.64 -7.24
C ALA A 90 -8.24 13.11 -5.87
N ILE A 91 -7.81 12.17 -5.04
CA ILE A 91 -7.28 12.42 -3.69
C ILE A 91 -5.95 13.19 -3.70
N GLY A 92 -5.22 13.11 -4.81
CA GLY A 92 -3.92 13.76 -4.98
C GLY A 92 -3.47 13.75 -6.43
N ARG A 93 -2.19 14.08 -6.66
CA ARG A 93 -1.59 14.03 -8.00
C ARG A 93 -1.34 12.56 -8.36
N PRO A 94 -1.78 12.05 -9.52
CA PRO A 94 -1.49 10.68 -9.90
C PRO A 94 0.02 10.49 -10.09
N VAL A 95 0.57 9.42 -9.50
CA VAL A 95 1.95 9.01 -9.72
C VAL A 95 2.00 8.43 -11.13
N ARG A 96 2.75 9.07 -12.04
CA ARG A 96 2.79 8.64 -13.44
C ARG A 96 3.47 7.29 -13.55
N THR A 97 2.71 6.28 -13.93
CA THR A 97 3.28 5.09 -14.56
C THR A 97 3.81 5.52 -15.93
N ALA A 98 5.08 5.24 -16.22
CA ALA A 98 5.58 5.37 -17.57
C ALA A 98 4.90 4.26 -18.40
N SER A 99 3.72 4.56 -18.93
CA SER A 99 3.17 3.80 -20.03
C SER A 99 4.08 4.06 -21.23
N ILE A 100 5.01 3.15 -21.50
CA ILE A 100 5.59 3.05 -22.83
C ILE A 100 4.44 2.57 -23.72
N SER A 101 3.60 3.50 -24.17
CA SER A 101 2.68 3.23 -25.27
C SER A 101 3.55 2.71 -26.42
N VAL A 102 3.36 1.43 -26.75
CA VAL A 102 3.54 0.65 -27.99
C VAL A 102 3.91 1.43 -29.28
N ALA A 103 4.79 2.43 -29.23
CA ALA A 103 5.14 3.32 -30.33
C ALA A 103 6.54 3.01 -30.90
N ILE A 104 7.23 2.01 -30.37
CA ILE A 104 8.43 1.43 -30.98
C ILE A 104 8.24 -0.08 -31.15
N LEU A 105 7.09 -0.49 -31.71
CA LEU A 105 6.95 -1.83 -32.27
C LEU A 105 7.40 -1.90 -33.74
N TYR A 106 7.79 -0.78 -34.40
CA TYR A 106 7.90 -0.82 -35.87
C TYR A 106 9.15 -0.22 -36.55
N ILE A 107 10.13 0.39 -35.87
CA ILE A 107 11.25 1.00 -36.62
C ILE A 107 12.54 0.17 -36.66
N LEU A 108 12.82 -0.77 -35.75
CA LEU A 108 14.08 -1.54 -35.81
C LEU A 108 13.89 -3.01 -35.39
N PHE A 109 13.09 -3.75 -36.15
CA PHE A 109 13.36 -5.19 -36.25
C PHE A 109 14.75 -5.37 -36.88
N PHE A 110 15.50 -6.36 -36.41
CA PHE A 110 16.87 -6.76 -36.81
C PHE A 110 18.04 -6.14 -36.03
N SER A 111 18.15 -6.45 -34.74
CA SER A 111 19.35 -7.13 -34.23
C SER A 111 19.05 -7.74 -32.87
N LEU A 112 19.08 -9.06 -32.82
CA LEU A 112 18.66 -9.89 -31.69
C LEU A 112 19.63 -9.81 -30.50
N SER A 113 19.02 -9.93 -29.31
CA SER A 113 19.54 -10.32 -28.00
C SER A 113 19.86 -9.18 -27.01
N HIS A 114 19.17 -9.25 -25.85
CA HIS A 114 19.33 -8.46 -24.62
C HIS A 114 18.55 -7.15 -24.48
N MET A 115 17.25 -7.14 -24.81
CA MET A 115 16.35 -6.10 -24.30
C MET A 115 15.42 -6.69 -23.25
N PHE A 116 15.88 -6.69 -21.99
CA PHE A 116 15.00 -6.84 -20.83
C PHE A 116 14.06 -5.63 -20.81
N VAL A 117 12.82 -5.83 -21.24
CA VAL A 117 11.74 -4.85 -21.07
C VAL A 117 11.41 -4.85 -19.58
N TRP A 118 11.79 -3.80 -18.86
CA TRP A 118 11.28 -3.58 -17.50
C TRP A 118 9.79 -3.27 -17.60
N LEU A 119 8.98 -4.31 -17.38
CA LEU A 119 7.53 -4.21 -17.25
C LEU A 119 7.22 -3.30 -16.04
N GLN A 120 6.40 -2.28 -16.26
CA GLN A 120 5.74 -1.39 -15.29
C GLN A 120 6.01 -1.74 -13.80
N THR A 121 7.00 -1.11 -13.16
CA THR A 121 7.24 -1.26 -11.71
C THR A 121 6.43 -0.28 -10.86
N ALA A 122 5.68 0.62 -11.50
CA ALA A 122 4.82 1.59 -10.83
C ALA A 122 3.38 1.07 -10.83
N PHE A 123 2.76 1.01 -9.65
CA PHE A 123 1.38 0.58 -9.46
C PHE A 123 0.42 1.66 -10.00
N ASP A 124 -0.38 1.32 -11.01
CA ASP A 124 -1.50 2.15 -11.43
C ASP A 124 -2.49 2.32 -10.25
N GLY A 125 -2.98 3.54 -10.02
CA GLY A 125 -3.88 3.86 -8.91
C GLY A 125 -3.22 4.44 -7.65
N TYR A 126 -1.92 4.76 -7.68
CA TYR A 126 -1.24 5.50 -6.61
C TYR A 126 -1.27 7.01 -6.85
N TYR A 127 -1.44 7.75 -5.75
CA TYR A 127 -1.51 9.21 -5.73
C TYR A 127 -0.49 9.77 -4.75
N ASP A 128 0.13 10.87 -5.12
CA ASP A 128 0.94 11.70 -4.24
C ASP A 128 0.00 12.48 -3.31
N VAL A 129 0.02 12.10 -2.02
CA VAL A 129 -0.85 12.64 -0.97
C VAL A 129 -0.02 12.94 0.29
N PRO A 130 0.71 14.08 0.32
CA PRO A 130 1.59 14.44 1.42
C PRO A 130 0.88 14.53 2.77
N GLU A 131 -0.36 15.03 2.79
CA GLU A 131 -1.17 15.20 4.01
C GLU A 131 -1.50 13.86 4.67
N GLY A 132 -1.54 12.77 3.89
CA GLY A 132 -1.77 11.42 4.39
C GLY A 132 -0.68 10.96 5.36
N MET A 133 0.57 11.41 5.14
CA MET A 133 1.71 11.04 5.98
C MET A 133 1.58 11.63 7.39
N GLU A 134 1.21 12.90 7.49
CA GLU A 134 1.02 13.55 8.78
C GLU A 134 -0.11 12.87 9.58
N GLN A 135 -1.20 12.52 8.89
CA GLN A 135 -2.35 11.85 9.51
C GLN A 135 -1.99 10.48 10.07
N ILE A 136 -1.27 9.64 9.31
CA ILE A 136 -0.91 8.30 9.80
C ILE A 136 0.09 8.38 10.94
N VAL A 137 1.08 9.27 10.89
CA VAL A 137 2.05 9.46 11.98
C VAL A 137 1.33 9.92 13.25
N LYS A 138 0.43 10.90 13.15
CA LYS A 138 -0.38 11.37 14.29
C LYS A 138 -1.21 10.24 14.88
N TYR A 139 -1.90 9.47 14.03
CA TYR A 139 -2.75 8.37 14.47
C TYR A 139 -1.95 7.29 15.22
N VAL A 140 -0.85 6.82 14.63
CA VAL A 140 -0.05 5.73 15.22
C VAL A 140 0.59 6.18 16.53
N ASN A 141 1.13 7.40 16.59
CA ASN A 141 1.73 7.94 17.80
C ASN A 141 0.71 8.13 18.94
N GLN A 142 -0.53 8.50 18.62
CA GLN A 142 -1.61 8.60 19.60
C GLN A 142 -2.09 7.24 20.12
N ARG A 143 -2.17 6.23 19.23
CA ARG A 143 -2.69 4.90 19.54
C ARG A 143 -1.67 4.02 20.27
N TYR A 144 -0.42 4.01 19.81
CA TYR A 144 0.66 3.17 20.35
C TYR A 144 1.63 4.03 21.17
N LYS A 145 1.14 4.50 22.32
CA LYS A 145 1.86 5.42 23.18
C LYS A 145 3.17 4.80 23.69
N ASN A 146 4.18 5.64 23.84
CA ASN A 146 5.53 5.29 24.34
C ASN A 146 6.33 4.37 23.42
N THR A 147 5.94 4.27 22.14
CA THR A 147 6.69 3.49 21.15
C THR A 147 7.28 4.44 20.11
N PRO A 148 8.61 4.48 19.95
CA PRO A 148 9.27 5.21 18.88
C PRO A 148 8.73 4.82 17.50
N LEU A 149 8.55 5.82 16.63
CA LEU A 149 8.04 5.65 15.26
C LEU A 149 9.07 6.18 14.27
N TYR A 150 9.36 5.37 13.24
CA TYR A 150 10.28 5.73 12.17
C TYR A 150 9.59 5.59 10.82
N VAL A 151 9.84 6.56 9.94
CA VAL A 151 9.51 6.43 8.52
C VAL A 151 10.61 5.60 7.88
N THR A 152 10.28 4.38 7.49
CA THR A 152 11.25 3.43 6.95
C THR A 152 11.28 3.45 5.42
N GLU A 153 10.16 3.77 4.78
CA GLU A 153 10.09 4.02 3.34
C GLU A 153 9.08 5.13 3.02
N ASN A 154 9.49 6.03 2.14
CA ASN A 154 8.65 7.02 1.49
C ASN A 154 9.33 7.41 0.17
N GLY A 155 8.62 7.33 -0.93
CA GLY A 155 9.15 7.74 -2.21
C GLY A 155 8.14 7.60 -3.34
N GLU A 156 8.46 8.23 -4.45
CA GLU A 156 7.74 8.06 -5.71
C GLU A 156 8.74 7.77 -6.83
N TRP A 157 8.30 7.03 -7.84
CA TRP A 157 9.09 6.85 -9.05
C TRP A 157 9.08 8.15 -9.87
N GLN A 158 10.24 8.77 -10.02
CA GLN A 158 10.42 9.96 -10.87
C GLN A 158 11.14 9.57 -12.17
N TRP A 159 10.41 9.52 -13.28
CA TRP A 159 11.01 9.50 -14.61
C TRP A 159 11.38 10.93 -15.04
N THR A 160 12.67 11.27 -15.06
CA THR A 160 13.19 12.50 -15.68
C THR A 160 13.96 12.17 -16.96
N HIS A 161 13.91 13.08 -17.96
CA HIS A 161 14.65 12.92 -19.21
C HIS A 161 16.17 12.75 -19.00
N GLU A 162 16.72 13.38 -17.96
CA GLU A 162 18.14 13.26 -17.60
C GLU A 162 18.50 11.85 -17.10
N PHE A 163 17.63 11.22 -16.30
CA PHE A 163 17.85 9.86 -15.80
C PHE A 163 17.82 8.83 -16.94
N ALA A 164 16.91 9.01 -17.90
CA ALA A 164 16.84 8.19 -19.11
C ALA A 164 18.12 8.30 -19.95
N MET A 165 18.61 9.52 -20.17
CA MET A 165 19.82 9.76 -20.96
C MET A 165 21.08 9.26 -20.26
N HIS A 166 21.17 9.38 -18.94
CA HIS A 166 22.29 8.82 -18.17
C HIS A 166 22.32 7.29 -18.26
N TYR A 167 21.17 6.63 -18.10
CA TYR A 167 21.05 5.17 -18.20
C TYR A 167 21.36 4.65 -19.62
N VAL A 168 20.84 5.33 -20.65
CA VAL A 168 21.15 5.03 -22.06
C VAL A 168 22.63 5.22 -22.36
N ASN A 169 23.27 6.24 -21.80
CA ASN A 169 24.70 6.48 -22.00
C ASN A 169 25.58 5.51 -21.19
N SER A 170 25.14 5.01 -20.04
CA SER A 170 25.87 4.00 -19.26
C SER A 170 25.75 2.58 -19.81
N LEU A 171 24.73 2.30 -20.63
CA LEU A 171 24.54 1.01 -21.31
C LEU A 171 25.20 0.94 -22.70
N LYS A 172 25.75 2.06 -23.19
CA LYS A 172 26.63 2.06 -24.36
C LYS A 172 28.02 1.56 -23.91
N ILE A 173 28.20 0.24 -23.98
CA ILE A 173 29.52 -0.40 -24.12
C ILE A 173 29.87 -0.41 -25.62
#